data_AF-W6RUZ3-F1
#
_entry.id   AF-W6RUZ3-F1
#
_cell.length_a   1.000
_cell.length_b   1.000
_cell.length_c   1.000
_cell.angle_alpha   90.00
_cell.angle_beta   90.00
_cell.angle_gamma   90.00
#
_symmetry.space_group_name_H-M   'P 1'
#
loop_
_entity.id
_entity.type
_entity.pdbx_description
1 polymer ?
#
loop_
_entity_poly.entity_id
_entity_poly.type
_entity_poly.pdbx_seq_one_letter_code
_entity_poly.pdbx_strand_id
1 'polypeptide(L)' 'MDYARENGIRQLELAVSGENMAAIRCYEREGFHEAGRIPGGFMHDSREIDDIIMVRRIED' A
#
# COMPACT_ATOMS: atom_id res chain seq x y z
N MET A 1 7.08 -5.67 13.20
CA MET A 1 5.71 -6.18 13.43
C MET A 1 5.36 -6.27 14.90
N ASP A 2 6.33 -6.51 15.78
CA ASP A 2 6.09 -6.68 17.22
C ASP A 2 5.45 -5.45 17.87
N TYR A 3 5.94 -4.24 17.57
CA TYR A 3 5.29 -3.00 17.99
C TYR A 3 3.81 -2.91 17.57
N ALA A 4 3.50 -3.33 16.34
CA ALA A 4 2.13 -3.29 15.84
C ALA A 4 1.22 -4.26 16.61
N ARG A 5 1.69 -5.49 16.86
CA ARG A 5 0.98 -6.49 17.67
C ARG A 5 0.77 -6.03 19.10
N GLU A 6 1.82 -5.55 19.75
CA GLU A 6 1.80 -5.06 21.14
C GLU A 6 0.81 -3.90 21.33
N ASN A 7 0.53 -3.14 20.28
CA ASN A 7 -0.41 -2.02 20.29
C ASN A 7 -1.80 -2.38 19.70
N GLY A 8 -2.10 -3.66 19.45
CA GLY A 8 -3.39 -4.11 18.93
C GLY A 8 -3.68 -3.65 17.49
N ILE A 9 -2.65 -3.26 16.73
CA ILE A 9 -2.77 -2.90 15.31
C ILE A 9 -2.94 -4.19 14.51
N ARG A 10 -4.06 -4.31 13.80
CA ARG A 10 -4.42 -5.52 13.03
C ARG A 10 -4.07 -5.44 11.55
N GLN A 11 -3.76 -4.25 11.05
CA GLN A 11 -3.52 -3.99 9.64
C GLN A 11 -2.62 -2.78 9.46
N LEU A 12 -1.70 -2.89 8.49
CA LEU A 12 -0.98 -1.74 7.94
C LEU A 12 -1.52 -1.48 6.54
N GLU A 13 -1.69 -0.20 6.23
CA GLU A 13 -2.15 0.28 4.94
C GLU A 13 -1.12 1.26 4.38
N LEU A 14 -0.90 1.19 3.08
CA LEU A 14 -0.09 2.17 2.35
C LEU A 14 -0.74 2.48 1.02
N ALA A 15 -0.45 3.68 0.54
CA ALA A 15 -0.82 4.15 -0.78
C ALA A 15 0.46 4.20 -1.64
N VAL A 16 0.39 3.68 -2.87
CA VAL A 16 1.52 3.67 -3.82
C VAL A 16 1.04 4.05 -5.21
N SER A 17 1.83 4.90 -5.87
CA SER A 17 1.63 5.21 -7.28
C SER A 17 1.49 3.96 -8.14
N GLY A 18 0.44 3.90 -8.95
CA GLY A 18 0.23 2.82 -9.91
C GLY A 18 1.31 2.69 -10.98
N GLU A 19 2.14 3.71 -11.17
CA GLU A 19 3.28 3.67 -12.09
C GLU A 19 4.58 3.19 -11.41
N ASN A 20 4.65 3.18 -10.07
CA ASN A 20 5.84 2.77 -9.34
C ASN A 20 5.87 1.25 -9.10
N MET A 21 6.02 0.49 -10.19
CA MET A 21 6.08 -0.97 -10.17
C MET A 21 7.21 -1.53 -9.30
N ALA A 22 8.29 -0.77 -9.08
CA ALA A 22 9.37 -1.18 -8.20
C ALA A 22 8.93 -1.18 -6.72
N ALA A 23 8.24 -0.12 -6.29
CA ALA A 23 7.69 -0.02 -4.94
C ALA A 23 6.59 -1.07 -4.70
N ILE A 24 5.68 -1.26 -5.67
CA ILE A 24 4.62 -2.29 -5.58
C ILE A 24 5.25 -3.67 -5.32
N ARG A 25 6.22 -4.09 -6.14
CA ARG A 25 6.92 -5.38 -5.96
C ARG A 25 7.70 -5.47 -4.66
N CYS A 26 8.21 -4.34 -4.15
CA CYS A 26 8.86 -4.29 -2.85
C CYS A 26 7.85 -4.63 -1.75
N TYR A 27 6.67 -3.98 -1.76
CA TYR A 27 5.62 -4.21 -0.78
C TYR A 27 5.00 -5.60 -0.87
N GLU A 28 4.80 -6.13 -2.09
CA GLU A 28 4.35 -7.52 -2.29
C GLU A 28 5.28 -8.53 -1.62
N ARG A 29 6.60 -8.37 -1.76
CA ARG A 29 7.60 -9.22 -1.09
C ARG A 29 7.54 -9.11 0.43
N GLU A 30 7.22 -7.92 0.92
CA GLU A 30 6.98 -7.66 2.33
C GLU A 30 5.56 -8.07 2.79
N GLY A 31 4.80 -8.81 1.99
CA GLY A 31 3.51 -9.39 2.37
C GLY A 31 2.32 -8.43 2.30
N PHE A 32 2.46 -7.29 1.64
CA PHE A 32 1.33 -6.44 1.28
C PHE A 32 0.64 -6.97 0.03
N HIS A 33 -0.65 -6.71 -0.10
CA HIS A 33 -1.44 -7.01 -1.31
C HIS A 33 -2.36 -5.84 -1.65
N GLU A 34 -2.68 -5.66 -2.94
CA GLU A 34 -3.64 -4.65 -3.39
C GLU A 34 -5.02 -4.93 -2.78
N ALA A 35 -5.55 -3.95 -2.04
CA ALA A 35 -6.89 -3.96 -1.47
C ALA A 35 -7.85 -3.06 -2.26
N GLY A 36 -7.31 -2.11 -3.02
CA GLY A 36 -8.11 -1.21 -3.83
C GLY A 36 -7.26 -0.26 -4.67
N ARG A 37 -7.94 0.46 -5.55
CA ARG A 37 -7.35 1.42 -6.47
C ARG A 37 -8.28 2.62 -6.60
N ILE A 38 -7.70 3.81 -6.51
CA ILE A 38 -8.39 5.07 -6.74
C ILE A 38 -7.90 5.60 -8.10
N PRO A 39 -8.75 5.56 -9.16
CA PRO A 39 -8.40 6.13 -10.45
C PRO A 39 -8.11 7.62 -10.31
N GLY A 40 -6.97 8.07 -10.85
CA GLY A 40 -6.55 9.48 -10.73
C GLY A 40 -6.42 10.00 -9.30
N GLY A 41 -6.04 9.13 -8.35
CA GLY A 41 -5.95 9.45 -6.93
C GLY A 41 -4.96 10.58 -6.59
N PHE A 42 -3.99 10.87 -7.46
CA PHE A 42 -3.15 12.06 -7.34
C PHE A 42 -2.67 12.61 -8.69
N MET A 43 -2.28 13.88 -8.69
CA MET A 43 -1.71 14.58 -9.84
C MET A 43 -0.19 14.59 -9.78
N HIS A 44 0.46 14.17 -10.87
CA HIS A 44 1.91 14.27 -11.05
C HIS A 44 2.21 14.77 -12.47
N ASP A 45 2.96 15.84 -12.60
CA ASP A 45 3.30 16.47 -13.90
C ASP A 45 2.09 16.66 -14.83
N SER A 46 0.99 17.20 -14.27
CA SER A 46 -0.30 17.42 -14.97
C SER A 46 -1.00 16.16 -15.49
N ARG A 47 -0.59 14.98 -15.01
CA ARG A 47 -1.22 13.70 -15.31
C ARG A 47 -1.91 13.15 -14.06
N GLU A 48 -3.09 12.61 -14.25
CA GLU A 48 -3.77 11.79 -13.25
C GLU A 48 -3.05 10.44 -13.16
N ILE A 49 -2.66 10.07 -11.95
CA ILE A 49 -2.08 8.76 -11.67
C ILE A 49 -2.96 8.04 -10.65
N ASP A 50 -3.18 6.76 -10.91
CA ASP A 50 -3.87 5.88 -9.99
C ASP A 50 -3.12 5.75 -8.68
N ASP A 51 -3.86 5.79 -7.57
CA ASP A 51 -3.34 5.46 -6.26
C ASP A 51 -3.76 4.03 -5.89
N ILE A 52 -2.78 3.17 -5.63
CA ILE A 52 -3.03 1.78 -5.25
C ILE A 52 -2.94 1.69 -3.73
N ILE A 53 -4.02 1.25 -3.11
CA ILE A 53 -4.05 0.94 -1.68
C ILE A 53 -3.62 -0.50 -1.50
N MET A 54 -2.51 -0.69 -0.78
CA MET A 54 -2.01 -2.01 -0.41
C MET A 54 -2.10 -2.21 1.10
N VAL A 55 -2.47 -3.41 1.52
CA VAL A 55 -2.63 -3.74 2.93
C VAL A 55 -1.83 -4.98 3.31
N ARG A 56 -1.37 -5.00 4.56
CA ARG A 56 -0.79 -6.18 5.20
C ARG A 56 -1.48 -6.42 6.53
N ARG A 57 -2.01 -7.62 6.71
CA ARG A 57 -2.55 -8.04 8.01
C ARG A 57 -1.41 -8.29 8.97
N ILE A 58 -1.60 -7.85 10.20
CA ILE A 58 -0.74 -8.25 11.31
C ILE A 58 -1.40 -9.48 11.91
N GLU A 59 -0.84 -10.65 11.60
CA GLU A 59 -1.24 -11.92 12.22
C GLU A 59 -0.61 -12.02 13.62
N ASP A 60 -1.32 -12.66 14.54
CA ASP A 60 -0.89 -12.89 15.93
C ASP A 60 0.42 -13.70 15.99
#